data_AF-A0A7L5SVV6-F1
#
_entry.id   AF-A0A7L5SVV6-F1
#
_cell.length_a   1.000
_cell.length_b   1.000
_cell.length_c   1.000
_cell.angle_alpha   90.00
_cell.angle_beta   90.00
_cell.angle_gamma   90.00
#
_symmetry.space_group_name_H-M   'P 1'
#
loop_
_entity.id
_entity.type
_entity.pdbx_description
1 polymer ?
#
loop_
_entity_poly.entity_id
_entity_poly.type
_entity_poly.pdbx_seq_one_letter_code
_entity_poly.pdbx_strand_id
1 'polypeptide(L)'
;MKTRDVLRRVLDVVAGDWLSRGYLAVVFALLAWAWMDASFFPYDDASFAAVVPALFTAPASLLFVLLPEGTEGSYFGLVTVAAVLNATAITLLARTARSA
;
A
#
# COMPACT_ATOMS: atom_id res chain seq x y z
N MET A 1 -4.39 5.24 -28.00
CA MET A 1 -3.25 5.26 -27.06
C MET A 1 -2.91 3.80 -26.71
N LYS A 2 -1.65 3.37 -26.84
CA LYS A 2 -1.29 1.95 -26.67
C LYS A 2 -1.31 1.61 -25.18
N THR A 3 -1.85 0.46 -24.77
CA THR A 3 -1.94 0.04 -23.35
C THR A 3 -0.60 0.14 -22.61
N ARG A 4 0.52 -0.10 -23.30
CA ARG A 4 1.88 0.05 -22.77
C ARG A 4 2.24 1.48 -22.37
N ASP A 5 1.70 2.48 -23.05
CA ASP A 5 1.99 3.89 -22.77
C ASP A 5 1.26 4.34 -21.50
N VAL A 6 0.02 3.87 -21.30
CA VAL A 6 -0.74 4.07 -20.07
C VAL A 6 0.00 3.43 -18.88
N LEU A 7 0.42 2.17 -19.03
CA LEU A 7 1.10 1.44 -17.95
C LEU A 7 2.41 2.14 -17.55
N ARG A 8 3.23 2.54 -18.51
CA ARG A 8 4.47 3.28 -18.23
C ARG A 8 4.21 4.58 -17.50
N ARG A 9 3.16 5.31 -17.89
CA ARG A 9 2.78 6.57 -17.24
C ARG A 9 2.32 6.33 -15.80
N VAL A 10 1.53 5.30 -15.55
CA VAL A 10 1.11 4.92 -14.20
C VAL A 10 2.31 4.52 -13.35
N LEU A 11 3.18 3.65 -13.87
CA LEU A 11 4.39 3.22 -13.17
C LEU A 11 5.35 4.39 -12.87
N ASP A 12 5.46 5.35 -13.78
CA ASP A 12 6.28 6.55 -13.56
C ASP A 12 5.69 7.47 -12.48
N VAL A 13 4.36 7.54 -12.37
CA VAL A 13 3.70 8.31 -11.31
C VAL A 13 3.78 7.61 -9.96
N VAL A 14 3.61 6.29 -9.93
CA VAL A 14 3.57 5.51 -8.69
C VAL A 14 4.97 5.21 -8.17
N ALA A 15 5.92 4.90 -9.05
CA ALA A 15 7.26 4.44 -8.71
C ALA A 15 8.38 5.22 -9.42
N GLY A 16 8.10 6.46 -9.87
CA GLY A 16 9.10 7.32 -10.51
C GLY A 16 10.13 7.92 -9.56
N ASP A 17 9.83 7.97 -8.26
CA ASP A 17 10.72 8.52 -7.24
C ASP A 17 11.30 7.43 -6.32
N TRP A 18 12.56 7.59 -5.88
CA TRP A 18 13.23 6.60 -5.03
C TRP A 18 12.55 6.46 -3.66
N LEU A 19 12.01 7.55 -3.11
CA LEU A 19 11.31 7.53 -1.82
C LEU A 19 10.01 6.77 -1.94
N SER A 20 9.29 6.95 -3.06
CA SER A 20 8.09 6.20 -3.37
C SER A 20 8.36 4.69 -3.50
N ARG A 21 9.45 4.32 -4.16
CA ARG A 21 9.89 2.91 -4.25
C ARG A 21 10.23 2.33 -2.88
N GLY A 22 10.96 3.07 -2.05
CA GLY A 22 11.28 2.67 -0.69
C GLY A 22 10.02 2.45 0.14
N TYR A 23 9.08 3.39 0.08
CA TYR A 23 7.77 3.27 0.72
C TYR A 23 7.02 2.02 0.26
N LEU A 24 6.89 1.79 -1.06
CA LEU A 24 6.22 0.62 -1.62
C LEU A 24 6.89 -0.69 -1.20
N ALA A 25 8.22 -0.73 -1.13
CA ALA A 25 8.97 -1.90 -0.67
C ALA A 25 8.67 -2.21 0.80
N VAL A 26 8.57 -1.19 1.66
CA VAL A 26 8.18 -1.35 3.07
C VAL A 26 6.74 -1.88 3.17
N VAL A 27 5.79 -1.32 2.42
CA VAL A 27 4.41 -1.83 2.42
C VAL A 27 4.37 -3.29 1.98
N PHE A 28 5.09 -3.65 0.92
CA PHE A 28 5.15 -5.03 0.44
C PHE A 28 5.70 -5.98 1.52
N ALA A 29 6.78 -5.60 2.20
CA ALA A 29 7.34 -6.39 3.28
C ALA A 29 6.34 -6.56 4.45
N LEU A 30 5.62 -5.51 4.81
CA LEU A 30 4.58 -5.54 5.84
C LEU A 30 3.40 -6.46 5.46
N LEU A 31 2.96 -6.44 4.20
CA LEU A 31 1.91 -7.34 3.70
C LEU A 31 2.39 -8.79 3.67
N ALA A 32 3.62 -9.05 3.22
CA ALA A 32 4.20 -10.38 3.22
C ALA A 32 4.33 -10.94 4.64
N TRP A 33 4.74 -10.10 5.59
CA TRP A 33 4.78 -10.47 7.00
C TRP A 33 3.39 -10.81 7.54
N ALA A 34 2.39 -9.95 7.31
CA ALA A 34 1.02 -10.21 7.76
C ALA A 34 0.44 -11.50 7.18
N TRP A 35 0.71 -11.79 5.91
CA TRP A 35 0.29 -13.03 5.27
C TRP A 35 0.99 -14.26 5.86
N MET A 36 2.30 -14.18 6.07
CA MET A 36 3.08 -15.25 6.70
C MET A 36 2.61 -15.52 8.13
N ASP A 37 2.37 -14.46 8.90
CA ASP A 37 1.87 -14.52 10.27
C ASP A 37 0.54 -15.29 10.33
N ALA A 38 -0.44 -14.89 9.50
CA ALA A 38 -1.74 -15.57 9.40
C ALA A 38 -1.67 -17.02 8.91
N SER A 39 -0.67 -17.35 8.08
CA SER A 39 -0.58 -18.67 7.44
C SER A 39 0.14 -19.73 8.29
N PHE A 40 1.14 -19.31 9.07
CA PHE A 40 2.05 -20.23 9.76
C PHE A 40 1.92 -20.21 11.28
N PHE A 41 1.33 -19.16 11.85
CA PHE A 41 1.26 -18.98 13.29
C PHE A 41 -0.20 -18.83 13.74
N PRO A 42 -0.93 -19.95 13.93
CA PRO A 42 -2.21 -19.92 14.60
C PRO A 42 -1.97 -19.56 16.07
N TYR A 43 -2.18 -18.30 16.41
CA TYR A 43 -2.11 -17.80 17.78
C TYR A 43 -3.44 -18.02 18.50
N ASP A 44 -3.38 -18.29 19.80
CA ASP A 44 -4.55 -18.17 20.68
C ASP A 44 -4.92 -16.68 20.95
N ASP A 45 -3.99 -15.76 20.66
CA ASP A 45 -4.09 -14.31 20.90
C ASP A 45 -3.98 -13.50 19.58
N ALA A 46 -4.44 -12.23 19.57
CA ALA A 46 -4.36 -11.39 18.36
C ALA A 46 -2.94 -10.81 18.11
N SER A 47 -2.31 -11.13 16.98
CA SER A 47 -0.91 -10.74 16.67
C SER A 47 -0.68 -9.31 16.17
N PHE A 48 -1.76 -8.54 15.94
CA PHE A 48 -1.72 -7.20 15.31
C PHE A 48 -1.02 -7.12 13.93
N ALA A 49 -0.62 -8.24 13.33
CA ALA A 49 0.13 -8.22 12.06
C ALA A 49 -0.66 -7.59 10.90
N ALA A 50 -1.99 -7.69 10.90
CA ALA A 50 -2.87 -7.01 9.95
C ALA A 50 -3.12 -5.51 10.30
N VAL A 51 -2.83 -5.08 11.52
CA VAL A 51 -3.06 -3.68 11.94
C VAL A 51 -1.90 -2.80 11.51
N VAL A 52 -0.66 -3.29 11.57
CA VAL A 52 0.53 -2.51 11.23
C VAL A 52 0.53 -2.01 9.77
N PRO A 53 0.27 -2.82 8.74
CA PRO A 53 0.24 -2.36 7.35
C PRO A 53 -0.92 -1.40 7.10
N ALA A 54 -2.08 -1.61 7.75
CA ALA A 54 -3.20 -0.68 7.69
C ALA A 54 -2.81 0.69 8.26
N LEU A 55 -2.22 0.76 9.46
CA LEU A 55 -1.78 2.03 10.03
C LEU A 55 -0.70 2.71 9.20
N PHE A 56 0.25 1.94 8.65
CA PHE A 56 1.33 2.48 7.82
C PHE A 56 0.82 3.11 6.50
N THR A 57 -0.32 2.62 6.01
CA THR A 57 -0.97 3.13 4.80
C THR A 57 -2.12 4.12 5.10
N ALA A 58 -2.27 4.53 6.36
CA ALA A 58 -3.25 5.54 6.77
C ALA A 58 -2.91 6.94 6.19
N PRO A 59 -3.92 7.82 6.01
CA PRO A 59 -5.34 7.61 6.29
C PRO A 59 -6.08 6.83 5.20
N ALA A 60 -5.49 6.61 4.02
CA ALA A 60 -6.18 6.00 2.88
C ALA A 60 -6.71 4.59 3.17
N SER A 61 -6.01 3.83 4.01
CA SER A 61 -6.42 2.49 4.46
C SER A 61 -7.61 2.49 5.42
N LEU A 62 -7.90 3.61 6.09
CA LEU A 62 -9.00 3.70 7.06
C LEU A 62 -10.38 3.62 6.39
N LEU A 63 -10.44 3.75 5.06
CA LEU A 63 -11.64 3.46 4.29
C LEU A 63 -12.14 2.03 4.48
N PHE A 64 -11.28 1.10 4.94
CA PHE A 64 -11.69 -0.27 5.30
C PHE A 64 -12.77 -0.31 6.39
N VAL A 65 -12.80 0.66 7.30
CA VAL A 65 -13.83 0.75 8.35
C VAL A 65 -15.23 0.93 7.76
N LEU A 66 -15.33 1.40 6.52
CA LEU A 66 -16.60 1.61 5.82
C LEU A 66 -17.06 0.36 5.05
N LEU A 67 -16.23 -0.69 4.93
CA LEU A 67 -16.63 -1.91 4.24
C LEU A 67 -17.39 -2.84 5.21
N PRO A 68 -18.57 -3.36 4.81
CA PRO A 68 -19.23 -4.44 5.55
C PRO A 68 -18.36 -5.71 5.47
N GLU A 69 -18.27 -6.46 6.59
CA GLU A 69 -17.64 -7.79 6.73
C GLU A 69 -16.51 -8.05 5.70
N GLY A 70 -15.29 -7.59 6.01
CA GLY A 70 -14.15 -7.72 5.12
C GLY A 70 -13.58 -9.15 5.07
N THR A 71 -13.30 -9.65 3.86
CA THR A 71 -12.48 -10.85 3.66
C THR A 71 -10.99 -10.50 3.69
N GLU A 72 -10.11 -11.48 3.90
CA GLU A 72 -8.65 -11.28 3.77
C GLU A 72 -8.28 -10.63 2.42
N GLY A 73 -8.89 -11.09 1.33
CA GLY A 73 -8.67 -10.51 -0.01
C GLY A 73 -9.07 -9.04 -0.09
N SER A 74 -10.16 -8.64 0.56
CA SER A 74 -10.59 -7.23 0.62
C SER A 74 -9.60 -6.36 1.41
N TYR A 75 -9.03 -6.89 2.49
CA TYR A 75 -7.99 -6.23 3.28
C TYR A 75 -6.72 -5.98 2.44
N PHE A 76 -6.17 -7.04 1.82
CA PHE A 76 -4.95 -6.91 1.01
C PHE A 76 -5.15 -5.99 -0.19
N GLY A 77 -6.30 -6.09 -0.86
CA GLY A 77 -6.66 -5.20 -1.97
C GLY A 77 -6.71 -3.73 -1.54
N LEU A 78 -7.35 -3.45 -0.40
CA LEU A 78 -7.49 -2.07 0.08
C LEU A 78 -6.16 -1.48 0.54
N VAL A 79 -5.36 -2.20 1.32
CA VAL A 79 -4.02 -1.73 1.74
C VAL A 79 -3.13 -1.49 0.51
N THR A 80 -3.24 -2.33 -0.52
CA THR A 80 -2.53 -2.13 -1.79
C THR A 80 -2.97 -0.85 -2.49
N VAL A 81 -4.28 -0.60 -2.60
CA VAL A 81 -4.81 0.65 -3.19
C VAL A 81 -4.36 1.86 -2.38
N ALA A 82 -4.44 1.82 -1.05
CA ALA A 82 -3.99 2.88 -0.15
C ALA A 82 -2.48 3.16 -0.34
N ALA A 83 -1.66 2.11 -0.46
CA ALA A 83 -0.25 2.25 -0.72
C ALA A 83 0.05 2.94 -2.06
N VAL A 84 -0.66 2.56 -3.12
CA VAL A 84 -0.51 3.20 -4.45
C VAL A 84 -0.90 4.69 -4.40
N LEU A 85 -1.96 5.04 -3.66
CA LEU A 85 -2.37 6.43 -3.47
C LEU A 85 -1.29 7.24 -2.73
N ASN A 86 -0.77 6.70 -1.63
CA ASN A 86 0.28 7.37 -0.85
C ASN A 86 1.59 7.50 -1.65
N ALA A 87 1.99 6.46 -2.38
CA ALA A 87 3.15 6.46 -3.28
C ALA A 87 3.04 7.52 -4.38
N THR A 88 1.85 7.66 -4.95
CA THR A 88 1.53 8.72 -5.92
C THR A 88 1.67 10.10 -5.28
N ALA A 89 1.10 10.31 -4.08
CA ALA A 89 1.22 11.57 -3.35
C ALA A 89 2.68 11.93 -3.05
N ILE A 90 3.49 10.97 -2.57
CA ILE A 90 4.92 11.16 -2.33
C ILE A 90 5.64 11.61 -3.61
N THR A 91 5.39 10.94 -4.73
CA THR A 91 6.03 11.28 -6.00
C THR A 91 5.63 12.66 -6.49
N LEU A 92 4.35 13.04 -6.36
CA LEU A 92 3.86 14.36 -6.73
C LEU A 92 4.46 15.45 -5.85
N LEU A 93 4.48 15.27 -4.53
CA LEU A 93 5.05 16.22 -3.57
C LEU A 93 6.57 16.37 -3.77
N ALA A 94 7.28 15.27 -4.02
CA ALA A 94 8.72 15.31 -4.33
C ALA A 94 9.00 16.04 -5.65
N ARG A 95 8.13 15.89 -6.66
CA ARG A 95 8.23 16.65 -7.91
C ARG A 95 7.95 18.14 -7.70
N THR A 96 6.93 18.50 -6.93
CA THR A 96 6.61 19.92 -6.65
C THR A 96 7.71 20.59 -5.84
N ALA A 97 8.29 19.89 -4.85
CA ALA A 97 9.37 20.42 -4.02
C ALA A 97 10.69 20.65 -4.79
N ARG A 98 10.93 19.90 -5.87
CA ARG A 98 12.08 20.10 -6.76
C ARG A 98 11.89 21.19 -7.81
N SER A 99 10.65 21.62 -8.03
CA SER A 99 10.29 22.64 -9.03
C SER A 99 10.11 24.04 -8.42
N ALA A 100 10.16 24.17 -7.10
CA ALA A 100 10.11 25.42 -6.35
C ALA A 100 11.53 25.90 -6.01
#